data_AF-A0A776QEL6-F1
#
_entry.id   AF-A0A776QEL6-F1
#
_cell.length_a   1.000
_cell.length_b   1.000
_cell.length_c   1.000
_cell.angle_alpha   90.00
_cell.angle_beta   90.00
_cell.angle_gamma   90.00
#
_symmetry.space_group_name_H-M   'P 1'
#
loop_
_entity.id
_entity.type
_entity.pdbx_description
1 polymer ?
#
loop_
_entity_poly.entity_id
_entity_poly.type
_entity_poly.pdbx_seq_one_letter_code
_entity_poly.pdbx_strand_id
1 'polypeptide(L)'
;MRACTQTVCFSNMENNEMNNTDTLEKIIRHQKNKDPAYPFREHLLMQLCIRTNKRMQDNISEFLGVYGINHSAYMVLTTLFAAENHCLSPSEISQKL
;
A
#
# COMPACT_ATOMS: atom_id res chain seq x y z
N MET A 1 3.03 -27.94 14.09
CA MET A 1 2.94 -26.69 13.32
C MET A 1 1.51 -26.18 13.39
N ARG A 2 1.23 -25.11 14.15
CA ARG A 2 -0.09 -24.47 14.16
C ARG A 2 -0.08 -23.38 13.10
N ALA A 3 -0.83 -23.58 12.03
CA ALA A 3 -1.17 -22.54 11.06
C ALA A 3 -2.02 -21.49 11.79
N CYS A 4 -1.33 -20.51 12.38
CA CYS A 4 -1.94 -19.33 12.97
C CYS A 4 -2.60 -18.56 11.82
N THR A 5 -3.92 -18.69 11.68
CA THR A 5 -4.95 -17.62 11.59
C THR A 5 -4.61 -16.21 11.07
N GLN A 6 -3.45 -15.99 10.44
CA GLN A 6 -3.03 -14.70 9.90
C GLN A 6 -3.94 -14.27 8.75
N THR A 7 -4.39 -15.21 7.91
CA THR A 7 -5.26 -14.90 6.77
C THR A 7 -6.64 -14.38 7.19
N VAL A 8 -7.13 -14.72 8.38
CA VAL A 8 -8.51 -14.40 8.81
C VAL A 8 -8.64 -12.97 9.36
N CYS A 9 -7.55 -12.36 9.84
CA CYS A 9 -7.60 -10.99 10.35
C CYS A 9 -7.51 -9.93 9.25
N PHE A 10 -7.18 -10.29 8.01
CA PHE A 10 -7.04 -9.33 6.92
C PHE A 10 -8.37 -8.96 6.23
N SER A 11 -9.43 -9.74 6.43
CA SER A 11 -10.67 -9.61 5.64
C SER A 11 -11.85 -8.91 6.34
N ASN A 12 -11.78 -8.60 7.64
CA ASN A 12 -12.99 -8.23 8.42
C ASN A 12 -12.95 -6.86 9.13
N MET A 13 -12.37 -5.81 8.54
CA MET A 13 -12.64 -4.44 9.04
C MET A 13 -12.86 -3.51 7.85
N GLU A 14 -14.13 -3.34 7.49
CA GLU A 14 -14.57 -2.44 6.43
C GLU A 14 -14.23 -0.97 6.77
N ASN A 15 -13.36 -0.41 5.92
CA ASN A 15 -13.38 0.91 5.26
C ASN A 15 -13.62 2.22 6.04
N ASN A 16 -14.04 2.26 7.30
CA ASN A 16 -14.28 3.53 8.01
C ASN A 16 -13.50 3.69 9.33
N GLU A 17 -13.26 2.62 10.09
CA GLU A 17 -12.42 2.69 11.32
C GLU A 17 -10.90 2.72 11.03
N MET A 18 -10.51 2.49 9.78
CA MET A 18 -9.13 2.17 9.36
C MET A 18 -8.20 3.38 9.17
N ASN A 19 -8.74 4.60 9.24
CA ASN A 19 -7.97 5.86 9.18
C ASN A 19 -7.40 6.28 10.53
N ASN A 20 -7.84 5.65 11.63
CA ASN A 20 -7.37 5.98 12.96
C ASN A 20 -6.14 5.14 13.32
N THR A 21 -4.96 5.76 13.25
CA THR A 21 -3.67 5.14 13.62
C THR A 21 -3.64 4.65 15.07
N ASP A 22 -4.41 5.25 15.96
CA ASP A 22 -4.47 4.88 17.38
C ASP A 22 -5.18 3.54 17.58
N THR A 23 -6.21 3.27 16.78
CA THR A 23 -6.92 1.98 16.79
C THR A 23 -6.01 0.87 16.28
N LEU A 24 -5.27 1.14 15.20
CA LEU A 24 -4.29 0.20 14.65
C LEU A 24 -3.21 -0.15 15.68
N GLU A 25 -2.61 0.84 16.33
CA GLU A 25 -1.56 0.60 17.30
C GLU A 25 -2.06 -0.25 18.47
N LYS A 26 -3.27 0.03 18.97
CA LYS A 26 -3.91 -0.76 20.05
C LYS A 26 -4.07 -2.23 19.65
N ILE A 27 -4.50 -2.52 18.42
CA ILE A 27 -4.67 -3.88 17.90
C ILE A 27 -3.31 -4.60 17.83
N ILE A 28 -2.29 -3.96 17.27
CA ILE A 28 -0.96 -4.57 17.12
C ILE A 28 -0.31 -4.77 18.50
N ARG A 29 -0.52 -3.84 19.43
CA ARG A 29 -0.03 -3.94 20.81
C ARG A 29 -0.68 -5.11 21.55
N HIS A 30 -1.98 -5.33 21.34
CA HIS A 30 -2.68 -6.49 21.89
C HIS A 30 -2.09 -7.82 21.38
N GLN A 31 -1.71 -7.89 20.10
CA GLN A 31 -1.05 -9.07 19.52
C GLN A 31 0.32 -9.31 20.19
N LYS A 32 1.10 -8.25 20.41
CA LYS A 32 2.37 -8.31 21.14
C LYS A 32 2.22 -8.77 22.59
N ASN A 33 1.16 -8.36 23.26
CA ASN A 33 0.89 -8.77 24.64
C ASN A 33 0.48 -10.25 24.72
N LYS A 34 -0.15 -10.80 23.68
CA LYS A 34 -0.49 -12.23 23.60
C LYS A 34 0.71 -13.11 23.23
N ASP A 35 1.61 -12.61 22.41
CA ASP A 35 2.81 -13.31 21.97
C ASP A 35 4.05 -12.42 22.09
N PRO A 36 4.92 -12.65 23.08
CA PRO A 36 6.16 -11.89 23.24
C PRO A 36 7.12 -12.01 22.05
N ALA A 37 7.03 -13.03 21.20
CA ALA A 37 7.85 -13.15 19.99
C ALA A 37 7.28 -12.33 18.81
N TYR A 38 6.09 -11.74 18.96
CA TYR A 38 5.43 -10.99 17.91
C TYR A 38 6.23 -9.76 17.44
N PRO A 39 6.38 -9.54 16.12
CA PRO A 39 7.14 -8.43 15.55
C PRO A 39 6.31 -7.14 15.48
N PHE A 40 6.09 -6.52 16.65
CA PHE A 40 5.25 -5.33 16.81
C PHE A 40 5.68 -4.18 15.90
N ARG A 41 6.98 -3.86 15.86
CA ARG A 41 7.50 -2.69 15.16
C ARG A 41 7.38 -2.87 13.65
N GLU A 42 7.73 -4.04 13.15
CA GLU A 42 7.69 -4.41 11.74
C GLU A 42 6.26 -4.43 11.24
N HIS A 43 5.32 -4.98 12.02
CA HIS A 43 3.92 -4.97 11.62
C HIS A 43 3.35 -3.55 11.62
N LEU A 44 3.63 -2.74 12.63
CA LEU A 44 3.18 -1.35 12.67
C LEU A 44 3.74 -0.56 11.48
N LEU A 45 5.03 -0.71 11.18
CA LEU A 45 5.65 -0.07 10.03
C LEU A 45 5.01 -0.50 8.71
N MET A 46 4.80 -1.81 8.49
CA MET A 46 4.14 -2.33 7.31
C MET A 46 2.74 -1.70 7.12
N GLN A 47 1.97 -1.63 8.20
CA GLN A 47 0.61 -1.09 8.18
C GLN A 47 0.58 0.43 7.92
N LEU A 48 1.57 1.18 8.40
CA LEU A 48 1.74 2.60 8.08
C LEU A 48 2.14 2.80 6.62
N CYS A 49 3.08 2.00 6.10
CA CYS A 49 3.50 2.04 4.70
C CYS A 49 2.32 1.76 3.75
N ILE A 50 1.54 0.71 4.00
CA ILE A 50 0.36 0.38 3.19
C ILE A 50 -0.64 1.53 3.17
N ARG A 51 -0.98 2.10 4.33
CA ARG A 51 -1.95 3.19 4.43
C ARG A 51 -1.47 4.46 3.75
N THR A 52 -0.21 4.83 3.97
CA THR A 52 0.38 6.02 3.37
C THR A 52 0.45 5.89 1.85
N ASN A 53 0.90 4.74 1.34
CA ASN A 53 0.94 4.46 -0.09
C ASN A 53 -0.45 4.49 -0.71
N LYS A 54 -1.44 3.85 -0.07
CA LYS A 54 -2.83 3.88 -0.54
C LYS A 54 -3.36 5.30 -0.61
N ARG A 55 -3.19 6.09 0.45
CA ARG A 55 -3.65 7.49 0.48
C ARG A 55 -2.98 8.34 -0.60
N MET A 56 -1.68 8.15 -0.82
CA MET A 56 -0.97 8.83 -1.91
C MET A 56 -1.53 8.43 -3.29
N GLN A 57 -1.75 7.13 -3.52
CA GLN A 57 -2.33 6.64 -4.78
C GLN A 57 -3.76 7.11 -5.01
N ASP A 58 -4.60 7.12 -3.97
CA ASP A 58 -5.98 7.61 -4.04
C ASP A 58 -5.98 9.12 -4.38
N ASN A 59 -5.12 9.92 -3.73
CA ASN A 59 -4.97 11.35 -4.03
C ASN A 59 -4.48 11.62 -5.47
N ILE A 60 -3.49 10.85 -5.94
CA ILE A 60 -2.98 10.96 -7.32
C ILE A 60 -4.09 10.62 -8.32
N SER A 61 -4.83 9.54 -8.05
CA SER A 61 -5.91 9.07 -8.92
C SER A 61 -7.07 10.08 -8.98
N GLU A 62 -7.44 10.68 -7.86
CA GLU A 62 -8.45 11.74 -7.80
C GLU A 62 -8.01 12.96 -8.62
N PHE A 63 -6.78 13.44 -8.41
CA PHE A 63 -6.25 14.60 -9.11
C PHE A 63 -6.14 14.39 -10.62
N LEU A 64 -5.60 13.24 -11.05
CA LEU A 64 -5.39 12.92 -12.46
C LEU A 64 -6.67 12.46 -13.18
N GLY A 65 -7.62 11.91 -12.43
CA GLY A 65 -8.92 11.47 -12.94
C GLY A 65 -9.70 12.60 -13.60
N VAL A 66 -9.55 13.84 -13.14
CA VAL A 66 -10.15 15.05 -13.77
C VAL A 66 -9.67 15.24 -15.22
N TYR A 67 -8.48 14.73 -15.55
CA TYR A 67 -7.90 14.79 -16.89
C TYR A 67 -8.10 13.48 -17.68
N GLY A 68 -8.85 12.51 -17.15
CA GLY A 68 -9.05 11.19 -17.77
C GLY A 68 -7.81 10.28 -17.71
N ILE A 69 -6.80 10.63 -16.90
CA ILE A 69 -5.58 9.84 -16.74
C ILE A 69 -5.79 8.88 -15.58
N ASN A 70 -5.74 7.57 -15.87
CA ASN A 70 -5.82 6.53 -14.85
C ASN A 70 -4.42 6.14 -14.34
N HIS A 71 -4.38 5.29 -13.30
CA HIS A 71 -3.13 4.88 -12.66
C HIS A 71 -2.14 4.23 -13.63
N SER A 72 -2.58 3.34 -14.53
CA SER A 72 -1.68 2.68 -15.47
C SER A 72 -1.08 3.66 -16.48
N ALA A 73 -1.88 4.58 -17.01
CA ALA A 73 -1.41 5.65 -17.87
C ALA A 73 -0.41 6.56 -17.13
N TYR A 74 -0.70 6.93 -15.88
CA TYR A 74 0.22 7.69 -15.05
C TYR A 74 1.57 6.98 -14.84
N MET A 75 1.55 5.68 -14.56
CA MET A 75 2.78 4.89 -14.40
C MET A 75 3.61 4.88 -15.69
N VAL A 76 2.98 4.66 -16.84
CA VAL A 76 3.69 4.71 -18.14
C VAL A 76 4.25 6.10 -18.41
N LEU A 77 3.48 7.17 -18.17
CA LEU A 77 3.93 8.55 -18.39
C LEU A 77 5.11 8.92 -17.49
N THR A 78 5.09 8.50 -16.23
CA THR A 78 6.22 8.75 -15.29
C THR A 78 7.45 7.93 -15.65
N THR A 79 7.28 6.68 -16.08
CA THR A 79 8.38 5.84 -16.59
C THR A 79 9.01 6.44 -17.83
N LEU A 80 8.20 6.92 -18.79
CA LEU A 80 8.70 7.63 -19.97
C LEU A 80 9.37 8.94 -19.58
N PHE A 81 8.78 9.72 -18.68
CA PHE A 81 9.37 10.98 -18.20
C PHE A 81 10.77 10.80 -17.60
N ALA A 82 10.99 9.70 -16.87
CA ALA A 82 12.27 9.38 -16.25
C ALA A 82 13.29 8.73 -17.21
N ALA A 83 12.88 8.31 -18.41
CA ALA A 83 13.75 7.66 -19.38
C ALA A 83 14.57 8.66 -20.19
N GLU A 84 15.78 8.27 -20.60
CA GLU A 84 16.57 9.06 -21.55
C GLU A 84 15.78 9.26 -22.85
N ASN A 85 15.74 10.50 -23.35
CA ASN A 85 14.96 10.91 -24.52
C ASN A 85 13.43 10.72 -24.41
N HIS A 86 12.90 10.46 -23.21
CA HIS A 86 11.47 10.24 -22.95
C HIS A 86 10.83 9.13 -23.78
N CYS A 87 11.62 8.14 -24.19
CA CYS A 87 11.21 7.11 -25.14
C CYS A 87 11.65 5.73 -24.67
N LEU A 88 10.74 4.76 -24.74
CA LEU A 88 10.98 3.36 -24.43
C LEU A 88 10.11 2.50 -25.35
N SER A 89 10.64 1.35 -25.77
CA SER A 89 9.85 0.32 -26.43
C SER A 89 8.85 -0.32 -25.45
N PRO A 90 7.76 -0.94 -25.95
CA PRO A 90 6.80 -1.62 -25.09
C PRO A 90 7.43 -2.66 -24.15
N SER A 91 8.46 -3.37 -24.62
CA SER A 91 9.20 -4.36 -23.83
C SER A 91 9.98 -3.72 -22.67
N GLU A 92 10.60 -2.56 -22.90
CA GLU A 92 11.35 -1.83 -21.86
C GLU A 92 10.42 -1.22 -20.82
N ILE A 93 9.25 -0.72 -21.23
CA ILE A 93 8.21 -0.26 -20.30
C ILE A 93 7.76 -1.42 -19.41
N SER A 94 7.50 -2.60 -19.99
CA SER A 94 7.09 -3.80 -19.25
C SER A 94 8.13 -4.28 -18.24
N GLN A 95 9.44 -4.09 -18.51
CA GLN A 95 10.51 -4.46 -17.56
C GLN A 95 10.67 -3.49 -16.39
N LYS A 96 10.19 -2.25 -16.53
CA LYS A 96 10.33 -1.18 -15.54
C LYS A 96 9.12 -1.03 -14.63
N LEU A 97 7.99 -1.66 -14.98
CA LEU A 97 6.74 -1.68 -14.21
C LEU A 97 6.59 -3.00 -13.46
#